data_AF-A0A2H0W4B8-F1
#
_entry.id   AF-A0A2H0W4B8-F1
#
_cell.length_a   1.000
_cell.length_b   1.000
_cell.length_c   1.000
_cell.angle_alpha   90.00
_cell.angle_beta   90.00
_cell.angle_gamma   90.00
#
_symmetry.space_group_name_H-M   'P 1'
#
loop_
_entity.id
_entity.type
_entity.pdbx_description
1 polymer ?
#
loop_
_entity_poly.entity_id
_entity_poly.type
_entity_poly.pdbx_seq_one_letter_code
_entity_poly.pdbx_strand_id
1 'polypeptide(L)'
;MYINTFKRKIFLVYGITLILLLALNPYSMAMSGDQREQSSNYPSDNENKNNFLSDSFLTDKLFKLFGVTTLDPEIELALDASYIIESDSGKNLIGDDGRSIGPLHIQKQAIDDVNRILGYKAFTYSDRMSLEESCKVFKAYLDFYGQRYFKKTGKQPTTEVYVRIWNGGPNGYQSVKTKNHWQKAKEVIF
;
A
#
# COMPACT_ATOMS: atom_id res chain seq x y z
N MET A 1 11.42 8.70 30.40
CA MET A 1 10.68 7.54 30.97
C MET A 1 9.42 7.14 30.17
N TYR A 2 9.00 7.88 29.13
CA TYR A 2 7.79 7.61 28.32
C TYR A 2 7.99 6.64 27.12
N ILE A 3 9.24 6.30 26.75
CA ILE A 3 9.57 5.49 25.56
C ILE A 3 9.30 3.99 25.78
N ASN A 4 9.33 3.51 27.03
CA ASN A 4 9.18 2.07 27.33
C ASN A 4 7.72 1.58 27.33
N THR A 5 6.75 2.48 27.52
CA THR A 5 5.32 2.11 27.52
C THR A 5 4.77 1.95 26.10
N PHE A 6 5.31 2.70 25.13
CA PHE A 6 4.90 2.63 23.72
C PHE A 6 5.42 1.38 23.01
N LYS A 7 6.68 0.97 23.30
CA LYS A 7 7.26 -0.28 22.77
C LYS A 7 6.53 -1.54 23.27
N ARG A 8 5.93 -1.51 24.46
CA ARG A 8 5.12 -2.61 24.99
C ARG A 8 3.76 -2.76 24.31
N LYS A 9 3.14 -1.67 23.84
CA LYS A 9 1.88 -1.73 23.07
C LYS A 9 2.09 -2.29 21.65
N ILE A 10 3.24 -1.99 21.01
CA ILE A 10 3.64 -2.56 19.72
C ILE A 10 3.85 -4.09 19.83
N PHE A 11 4.52 -4.55 20.88
CA PHE A 11 4.73 -6.00 21.11
C PHE A 11 3.43 -6.80 21.33
N LEU A 12 2.38 -6.17 21.86
CA LEU A 12 1.07 -6.82 22.05
C LEU A 12 0.29 -6.99 20.73
N VAL A 13 0.40 -6.04 19.79
CA VAL A 13 -0.26 -6.14 18.47
C VAL A 13 0.42 -7.18 17.59
N TYR A 14 1.76 -7.25 17.60
CA TYR A 14 2.53 -8.29 16.89
C TYR A 14 2.46 -9.68 17.58
N GLY A 15 2.18 -9.73 18.88
CA GLY A 15 1.96 -10.99 19.60
C GLY A 15 0.62 -11.64 19.28
N ILE A 16 -0.44 -10.85 19.09
CA ILE A 16 -1.79 -11.36 18.78
C ILE A 16 -1.88 -11.92 17.35
N THR A 17 -1.17 -11.32 16.39
CA THR A 17 -1.12 -11.82 14.99
C THR A 17 -0.33 -13.11 14.85
N LEU A 18 0.76 -13.29 15.62
CA LEU A 18 1.53 -14.53 15.64
C LEU A 18 0.77 -15.71 16.28
N ILE A 19 -0.13 -15.45 17.24
CA ILE A 19 -0.95 -16.48 17.89
C ILE A 19 -2.14 -16.91 17.00
N LEU A 20 -2.74 -15.98 16.24
CA LEU A 20 -3.80 -16.28 15.27
C LEU A 20 -3.30 -17.10 14.06
N LEU A 21 -2.04 -16.91 13.65
CA LEU A 21 -1.40 -17.69 12.59
C LEU A 21 -1.07 -19.14 12.99
N LEU A 22 -1.01 -19.45 14.29
CA LEU A 22 -0.80 -20.82 14.79
C LEU A 22 -2.11 -21.56 15.08
N ALA A 23 -3.23 -20.87 15.30
CA ALA A 23 -4.51 -21.47 15.69
C ALA A 23 -5.42 -21.90 14.50
N LEU A 24 -5.10 -21.50 13.26
CA LEU A 24 -5.96 -21.75 12.10
C LEU A 24 -5.41 -22.80 11.12
N ASN A 25 -4.44 -23.62 11.53
CA ASN A 25 -3.96 -24.72 10.70
C ASN A 25 -4.22 -26.11 11.30
N PRO A 26 -5.46 -26.63 11.27
CA PRO A 26 -5.68 -28.07 11.34
C PRO A 26 -6.31 -28.54 10.03
N TYR A 27 -5.60 -28.49 8.90
CA TYR A 27 -5.93 -29.36 7.78
C TYR A 27 -4.67 -29.91 7.12
N SER A 28 -4.33 -31.08 7.66
CA SER A 28 -3.61 -32.17 7.03
C SER A 28 -4.06 -32.38 5.57
N MET A 29 -3.09 -32.59 4.68
CA MET A 29 -3.36 -33.31 3.45
C MET A 29 -2.36 -34.47 3.30
N ALA A 30 -2.96 -35.66 3.32
CA ALA A 30 -2.51 -36.95 2.79
C ALA A 30 -1.22 -37.56 3.32
N MET A 31 -1.34 -38.69 4.02
CA MET A 31 -0.43 -39.84 3.79
C MET A 31 -1.20 -41.15 3.91
N SER A 32 -1.31 -41.84 2.77
CA SER A 32 -1.28 -43.30 2.68
C SER A 32 0.12 -43.81 3.07
N GLY A 33 0.21 -44.95 3.75
CA GLY A 33 1.45 -45.71 3.89
C GLY A 33 1.93 -45.87 5.33
N ASP A 34 2.50 -47.04 5.62
CA ASP A 34 2.45 -47.74 6.91
C ASP A 34 3.82 -47.84 7.63
N GLN A 35 3.74 -47.98 8.97
CA GLN A 35 4.70 -48.45 10.01
C GLN A 35 6.10 -47.82 10.27
N ARG A 36 6.27 -47.43 11.56
CA ARG A 36 7.44 -47.58 12.51
C ARG A 36 8.76 -46.87 12.15
N GLU A 37 9.58 -46.31 13.05
CA GLU A 37 9.90 -46.59 14.46
C GLU A 37 10.67 -45.39 15.10
N GLN A 38 11.19 -45.57 16.30
CA GLN A 38 11.42 -44.60 17.39
C GLN A 38 12.73 -43.77 17.41
N SER A 39 12.64 -42.61 18.10
CA SER A 39 13.56 -42.06 19.12
C SER A 39 14.93 -41.42 18.81
N SER A 40 15.04 -40.16 19.28
CA SER A 40 16.08 -39.57 20.16
C SER A 40 17.44 -39.05 19.62
N ASN A 41 17.78 -37.86 20.15
CA ASN A 41 19.08 -37.20 20.37
C ASN A 41 19.75 -36.32 19.27
N TYR A 42 19.90 -35.03 19.65
CA TYR A 42 20.67 -33.87 19.14
C TYR A 42 22.21 -34.13 19.04
N PRO A 43 23.12 -33.23 18.52
CA PRO A 43 22.99 -31.86 17.97
C PRO A 43 23.82 -31.56 16.67
N SER A 44 23.77 -30.27 16.27
CA SER A 44 24.84 -29.45 15.65
C SER A 44 24.85 -29.14 14.14
N ASP A 45 25.18 -27.87 13.92
CA ASP A 45 25.86 -27.27 12.79
C ASP A 45 25.09 -26.97 11.49
N ASN A 46 24.63 -25.72 11.47
CA ASN A 46 25.11 -24.73 10.51
C ASN A 46 24.90 -25.07 9.03
N GLU A 47 23.79 -24.60 8.47
CA GLU A 47 23.86 -23.90 7.19
C GLU A 47 22.71 -22.89 7.06
N ASN A 48 22.95 -21.73 7.66
CA ASN A 48 22.28 -20.49 7.33
C ASN A 48 22.74 -20.02 5.95
N LYS A 49 22.16 -20.58 4.89
CA LYS A 49 22.08 -19.98 3.56
C LYS A 49 20.76 -20.41 2.96
N ASN A 50 19.96 -19.46 2.47
CA ASN A 50 18.84 -19.62 1.53
C ASN A 50 17.44 -19.13 1.96
N ASN A 51 17.30 -18.23 2.95
CA ASN A 51 16.00 -17.55 3.17
C ASN A 51 15.98 -16.04 2.85
N PHE A 52 17.04 -15.48 2.26
CA PHE A 52 16.98 -14.08 1.78
C PHE A 52 16.30 -13.93 0.40
N LEU A 53 16.05 -15.05 -0.30
CA LEU A 53 15.44 -15.05 -1.64
C LEU A 53 13.92 -15.30 -1.62
N SER A 54 13.31 -15.61 -0.47
CA SER A 54 11.88 -15.87 -0.35
C SER A 54 11.03 -14.61 -0.12
N ASP A 55 11.63 -13.55 0.43
CA ASP A 55 10.91 -12.31 0.72
C ASP A 55 10.56 -11.55 -0.55
N SER A 56 11.46 -11.48 -1.54
CA SER A 56 11.17 -10.76 -2.79
C SER A 56 10.06 -11.44 -3.60
N PHE A 57 10.01 -12.78 -3.59
CA PHE A 57 9.01 -13.52 -4.35
C PHE A 57 7.61 -13.40 -3.74
N LEU A 58 7.51 -13.41 -2.40
CA LEU A 58 6.24 -13.19 -1.72
C LEU A 58 5.78 -11.75 -1.85
N THR A 59 6.68 -10.76 -1.77
CA THR A 59 6.32 -9.36 -2.04
C THR A 59 5.90 -9.13 -3.48
N ASP A 60 6.56 -9.78 -4.44
CA ASP A 60 6.19 -9.70 -5.87
C ASP A 60 4.85 -10.39 -6.15
N LYS A 61 4.57 -11.50 -5.45
CA LYS A 61 3.29 -12.22 -5.56
C LYS A 61 2.16 -11.41 -4.92
N LEU A 62 2.39 -10.78 -3.77
CA LEU A 62 1.43 -9.90 -3.12
C LEU A 62 1.23 -8.59 -3.90
N PHE A 63 2.29 -8.03 -4.51
CA PHE A 63 2.21 -6.90 -5.44
C PHE A 63 1.37 -7.26 -6.67
N LYS A 64 1.58 -8.44 -7.26
CA LYS A 64 0.76 -8.92 -8.39
C LYS A 64 -0.69 -9.20 -8.02
N LEU A 65 -0.96 -9.60 -6.77
CA LEU A 65 -2.30 -10.03 -6.35
C LEU A 65 -3.12 -8.89 -5.74
N PHE A 66 -2.47 -7.90 -5.11
CA PHE A 66 -3.12 -6.84 -4.34
C PHE A 66 -2.60 -5.42 -4.64
N GLY A 67 -1.55 -5.26 -5.45
CA GLY A 67 -1.04 -3.95 -5.88
C GLY A 67 -0.43 -3.07 -4.78
N VAL A 68 -0.21 -3.60 -3.57
CA VAL A 68 0.27 -2.83 -2.41
C VAL A 68 1.33 -3.63 -1.67
N THR A 69 2.56 -3.12 -1.63
CA THR A 69 3.72 -3.81 -1.02
C THR A 69 3.86 -3.58 0.49
N THR A 70 3.29 -2.50 1.04
CA THR A 70 3.14 -2.23 2.49
C THR A 70 2.20 -1.02 2.64
N LEU A 71 1.34 -0.94 3.67
CA LEU A 71 0.62 0.30 3.98
C LEU A 71 1.62 1.37 4.45
N ASP A 72 2.12 2.19 3.54
CA ASP A 72 2.84 3.41 3.89
C ASP A 72 1.84 4.36 4.58
N PRO A 73 2.00 4.69 5.87
CA PRO A 73 1.06 5.55 6.58
C PRO A 73 0.94 6.94 5.95
N GLU A 74 1.97 7.41 5.25
CA GLU A 74 1.94 8.69 4.53
C GLU A 74 1.03 8.61 3.28
N ILE A 75 0.91 7.43 2.65
CA ILE A 75 -0.04 7.19 1.55
C ILE A 75 -1.47 7.13 2.08
N GLU A 76 -1.71 6.46 3.21
CA GLU A 76 -3.05 6.42 3.82
C GLU A 76 -3.50 7.82 4.25
N LEU A 77 -2.61 8.60 4.86
CA LEU A 77 -2.93 9.98 5.23
C LEU A 77 -3.20 10.86 4.01
N ALA A 78 -2.43 10.66 2.92
CA ALA A 78 -2.70 11.33 1.65
C ALA A 78 -4.05 10.91 1.04
N LEU A 79 -4.44 9.65 1.18
CA LEU A 79 -5.71 9.11 0.70
C LEU A 79 -6.89 9.74 1.43
N ASP A 80 -6.85 9.75 2.76
CA ASP A 80 -7.92 10.31 3.59
C ASP A 80 -8.10 11.80 3.29
N ALA A 81 -6.99 12.55 3.24
CA ALA A 81 -7.03 13.96 2.88
C ALA A 81 -7.56 14.19 1.47
N SER A 82 -7.12 13.39 0.50
CA SER A 82 -7.58 13.49 -0.90
C SER A 82 -9.07 13.17 -1.03
N TYR A 83 -9.57 12.18 -0.31
CA TYR A 83 -11.00 11.85 -0.33
C TYR A 83 -11.88 13.00 0.17
N ILE A 84 -11.42 13.72 1.20
CA ILE A 84 -12.14 14.88 1.73
C ILE A 84 -12.06 16.06 0.74
N ILE A 85 -10.85 16.43 0.28
CA ILE A 85 -10.67 17.65 -0.53
C ILE A 85 -11.21 17.53 -1.96
N GLU A 86 -11.15 16.33 -2.55
CA GLU A 86 -11.56 16.13 -3.94
C GLU A 86 -13.08 16.05 -4.04
N SER A 87 -13.72 15.23 -3.20
CA SER A 87 -15.14 14.91 -3.36
C SER A 87 -16.03 15.32 -2.19
N ASP A 88 -15.52 16.06 -1.20
CA ASP A 88 -16.24 16.33 0.07
C ASP A 88 -16.75 15.02 0.68
N SER A 89 -15.84 14.04 0.81
CA SER A 89 -16.14 12.70 1.30
C SER A 89 -17.24 11.99 0.48
N GLY A 90 -17.12 12.04 -0.85
CA GLY A 90 -17.98 11.33 -1.79
C GLY A 90 -19.28 12.07 -2.18
N LYS A 91 -19.49 13.31 -1.72
CA LYS A 91 -20.69 14.10 -2.09
C LYS A 91 -20.62 14.65 -3.51
N ASN A 92 -19.42 14.94 -4.02
CA ASN A 92 -19.20 15.51 -5.35
C ASN A 92 -18.28 14.60 -6.18
N LEU A 93 -18.87 13.70 -6.98
CA LEU A 93 -18.13 12.67 -7.72
C LEU A 93 -17.69 13.11 -9.13
N ILE A 94 -18.05 14.31 -9.58
CA ILE A 94 -17.71 14.80 -10.92
C ILE A 94 -17.02 16.15 -10.78
N GLY A 95 -15.74 16.20 -11.13
CA GLY A 95 -14.90 17.40 -11.11
C GLY A 95 -14.34 17.74 -12.50
N ASP A 96 -13.72 18.92 -12.60
CA ASP A 96 -13.01 19.40 -13.80
C ASP A 96 -13.81 19.25 -15.11
N ASP A 97 -15.08 19.68 -15.10
CA ASP A 97 -16.00 19.56 -16.24
C ASP A 97 -16.18 18.11 -16.75
N GLY A 98 -16.12 17.14 -15.83
CA GLY A 98 -16.28 15.71 -16.13
C GLY A 98 -14.99 14.97 -16.49
N ARG A 99 -13.82 15.63 -16.37
CA ARG A 99 -12.53 14.97 -16.59
C ARG A 99 -12.10 14.14 -15.37
N SER A 100 -12.42 14.62 -14.18
CA SER A 100 -12.06 14.03 -12.90
C SER A 100 -13.28 13.32 -12.32
N ILE A 101 -13.18 12.01 -12.08
CA ILE A 101 -14.34 11.15 -11.81
C ILE A 101 -14.15 10.37 -10.50
N GLY A 102 -15.24 10.30 -9.74
CA GLY A 102 -15.41 9.48 -8.57
C GLY A 102 -14.83 10.06 -7.27
N PRO A 103 -14.76 9.24 -6.21
CA PRO A 103 -14.40 9.69 -4.86
C PRO A 103 -13.05 10.39 -4.72
N LEU A 104 -12.10 10.07 -5.60
CA LEU A 104 -10.75 10.65 -5.60
C LEU A 104 -10.47 11.51 -6.84
N HIS A 105 -11.52 11.86 -7.61
CA HIS A 105 -11.40 12.73 -8.80
C HIS A 105 -10.38 12.22 -9.83
N ILE A 106 -10.39 10.90 -10.07
CA ILE A 106 -9.41 10.23 -10.90
C ILE A 106 -9.59 10.63 -12.38
N GLN A 107 -8.52 11.03 -13.06
CA GLN A 107 -8.51 11.24 -14.51
C GLN A 107 -8.11 9.96 -15.26
N LYS A 108 -8.48 9.85 -16.54
CA LYS A 108 -8.19 8.67 -17.38
C LYS A 108 -6.70 8.30 -17.40
N GLN A 109 -5.83 9.30 -17.40
CA GLN A 109 -4.39 9.13 -17.45
C GLN A 109 -3.84 8.39 -16.22
N ALA A 110 -4.43 8.56 -15.04
CA ALA A 110 -4.03 7.82 -13.84
C ALA A 110 -4.39 6.33 -13.96
N ILE A 111 -5.55 6.01 -14.58
CA ILE A 111 -5.94 4.62 -14.88
C ILE A 111 -4.97 4.00 -15.89
N ASP A 112 -4.67 4.72 -16.97
CA ASP A 112 -3.74 4.26 -18.00
C ASP A 112 -2.34 4.03 -17.41
N ASP A 113 -1.88 4.92 -16.51
CA ASP A 113 -0.62 4.78 -15.81
C ASP A 113 -0.60 3.56 -14.89
N VAL A 114 -1.63 3.36 -14.07
CA VAL A 114 -1.67 2.20 -13.15
C VAL A 114 -1.72 0.89 -13.93
N ASN A 115 -2.50 0.80 -15.00
CA ASN A 115 -2.49 -0.37 -15.88
C ASN A 115 -1.11 -0.62 -16.51
N ARG A 116 -0.43 0.44 -16.96
CA ARG A 116 0.93 0.35 -17.47
C ARG A 116 1.93 -0.10 -16.39
N ILE A 117 1.80 0.40 -15.16
CA ILE A 117 2.66 0.05 -14.02
C ILE A 117 2.48 -1.44 -13.66
N LEU A 118 1.24 -1.94 -13.67
CA LEU A 118 0.94 -3.34 -13.38
C LEU A 118 1.27 -4.28 -14.55
N GLY A 119 1.36 -3.75 -15.77
CA GLY A 119 1.67 -4.53 -16.97
C GLY A 119 0.47 -5.26 -17.58
N TYR A 120 -0.74 -5.03 -17.07
CA TYR A 120 -2.00 -5.55 -17.61
C TYR A 120 -3.15 -4.58 -17.31
N LYS A 121 -4.27 -4.76 -18.02
CA LYS A 121 -5.46 -3.93 -17.85
C LYS A 121 -6.27 -4.36 -16.61
N ALA A 122 -5.80 -3.98 -15.44
CA ALA A 122 -6.43 -4.25 -14.16
C ALA A 122 -7.69 -3.39 -13.94
N PHE A 123 -7.67 -2.14 -14.41
CA PHE A 123 -8.73 -1.16 -14.19
C PHE A 123 -9.26 -0.59 -15.51
N THR A 124 -10.50 -0.15 -15.47
CA THR A 124 -11.24 0.52 -16.53
C THR A 124 -11.59 1.95 -16.11
N TYR A 125 -12.00 2.79 -17.05
CA TYR A 125 -12.40 4.16 -16.73
C TYR A 125 -13.67 4.25 -15.88
N SER A 126 -14.52 3.22 -15.85
CA SER A 126 -15.71 3.18 -14.99
C SER A 126 -15.37 2.88 -13.53
N ASP A 127 -14.27 2.18 -13.27
CA ASP A 127 -13.87 1.78 -11.91
C ASP A 127 -13.58 2.99 -11.02
N ARG A 128 -13.28 4.14 -11.63
CA ARG A 128 -13.16 5.44 -10.94
C ARG A 128 -14.37 5.79 -10.09
N MET A 129 -15.57 5.33 -10.42
CA MET A 129 -16.78 5.61 -9.60
C MET A 129 -16.84 4.78 -8.31
N SER A 130 -16.15 3.64 -8.25
CA SER A 130 -16.09 2.82 -7.05
C SER A 130 -15.07 3.40 -6.07
N LEU A 131 -15.45 3.59 -4.81
CA LEU A 131 -14.52 4.02 -3.77
C LEU A 131 -13.40 2.99 -3.59
N GLU A 132 -13.74 1.70 -3.55
CA GLU A 132 -12.76 0.63 -3.34
C GLU A 132 -11.72 0.61 -4.46
N GLU A 133 -12.16 0.65 -5.72
CA GLU A 133 -11.25 0.63 -6.87
C GLU A 133 -10.45 1.93 -6.98
N SER A 134 -11.07 3.06 -6.66
CA SER A 134 -10.38 4.35 -6.59
C SER A 134 -9.23 4.32 -5.59
N CYS A 135 -9.45 3.76 -4.40
CA CYS A 135 -8.41 3.58 -3.40
C CYS A 135 -7.27 2.70 -3.90
N LYS A 136 -7.55 1.60 -4.62
CA LYS A 136 -6.52 0.73 -5.21
C LYS A 136 -5.68 1.48 -6.25
N VAL A 137 -6.33 2.21 -7.17
CA VAL A 137 -5.67 3.04 -8.18
C VAL A 137 -4.80 4.10 -7.53
N PHE A 138 -5.32 4.82 -6.54
CA PHE A 138 -4.60 5.87 -5.81
C PHE A 138 -3.33 5.32 -5.15
N LYS A 139 -3.44 4.22 -4.41
CA LYS A 139 -2.31 3.58 -3.73
C LYS A 139 -1.26 3.08 -4.70
N ALA A 140 -1.66 2.38 -5.77
CA ALA A 140 -0.73 1.89 -6.78
C ALA A 140 -0.01 3.04 -7.51
N TYR A 141 -0.72 4.12 -7.82
CA TYR A 141 -0.15 5.31 -8.46
C TYR A 141 0.89 5.98 -7.55
N LEU A 142 0.55 6.21 -6.29
CA LEU A 142 1.43 6.89 -5.34
C LEU A 142 2.61 6.03 -4.90
N ASP A 143 2.44 4.72 -4.72
CA ASP A 143 3.56 3.83 -4.42
C ASP A 143 4.62 3.91 -5.53
N PHE A 144 4.21 3.76 -6.80
CA PHE A 144 5.13 3.84 -7.93
C PHE A 144 5.81 5.21 -8.06
N TYR A 145 5.03 6.30 -8.01
CA TYR A 145 5.58 7.65 -8.20
C TYR A 145 6.32 8.18 -6.96
N GLY A 146 5.99 7.68 -5.77
CA GLY A 146 6.75 7.86 -4.53
C GLY A 146 8.12 7.20 -4.60
N GLN A 147 8.20 5.95 -5.05
CA GLN A 147 9.48 5.29 -5.31
C GLN A 147 10.31 6.04 -6.36
N ARG A 148 9.68 6.56 -7.42
CA ARG A 148 10.35 7.40 -8.43
C ARG A 148 10.88 8.70 -7.81
N TYR A 149 10.13 9.32 -6.90
CA TYR A 149 10.59 10.50 -6.14
C TYR A 149 11.82 10.16 -5.28
N PHE A 150 11.77 9.05 -4.53
CA PHE A 150 12.89 8.60 -3.70
C PHE A 150 14.15 8.37 -4.54
N LYS A 151 14.03 7.64 -5.66
CA LYS A 151 15.15 7.38 -6.59
C LYS A 151 15.78 8.67 -7.14
N LYS A 152 14.97 9.72 -7.37
CA LYS A 152 15.45 11.01 -7.88
C LYS A 152 16.09 11.90 -6.83
N THR A 153 15.63 11.83 -5.58
CA THR A 153 15.94 12.84 -4.56
C THR A 153 16.71 12.31 -3.35
N GLY A 154 16.74 10.99 -3.16
CA GLY A 154 17.26 10.33 -1.96
C GLY A 154 16.42 10.54 -0.70
N LYS A 155 15.23 11.14 -0.81
CA LYS A 155 14.35 11.46 0.33
C LYS A 155 13.12 10.58 0.31
N GLN A 156 12.69 10.11 1.48
CA GLN A 156 11.39 9.44 1.60
C GLN A 156 10.27 10.43 1.26
N PRO A 157 9.25 10.02 0.48
CA PRO A 157 8.09 10.87 0.24
C PRO A 157 7.33 11.10 1.55
N THR A 158 6.94 12.35 1.81
CA THR A 158 6.01 12.70 2.89
C THR A 158 4.58 12.76 2.35
N THR A 159 3.59 12.85 3.22
CA THR A 159 2.18 13.07 2.86
C THR A 159 2.04 14.27 1.94
N GLU A 160 2.77 15.37 2.19
CA GLU A 160 2.79 16.52 1.27
C GLU A 160 3.25 16.12 -0.14
N VAL A 161 4.33 15.35 -0.25
CA VAL A 161 4.86 14.91 -1.54
C VAL A 161 3.80 14.06 -2.26
N TYR A 162 3.17 13.12 -1.56
CA TYR A 162 2.13 12.26 -2.08
C TYR A 162 0.89 13.03 -2.56
N VAL A 163 0.34 13.93 -1.74
CA VAL A 163 -0.79 14.80 -2.10
C VAL A 163 -0.46 15.65 -3.34
N ARG A 164 0.76 16.17 -3.42
CA ARG A 164 1.18 16.99 -4.55
C ARG A 164 1.43 16.16 -5.81
N ILE A 165 1.89 14.91 -5.69
CA ILE A 165 1.98 13.95 -6.81
C ILE A 165 0.58 13.60 -7.30
N TRP A 166 -0.37 13.35 -6.40
CA TRP A 166 -1.76 13.05 -6.79
C TRP A 166 -2.38 14.20 -7.60
N ASN A 167 -2.30 15.43 -7.07
CA ASN A 167 -2.90 16.59 -7.71
C ASN A 167 -2.20 17.02 -9.02
N GLY A 168 -0.88 16.91 -9.08
CA GLY A 168 -0.08 17.44 -10.19
C GLY A 168 0.54 16.40 -11.11
N GLY A 169 0.26 15.12 -10.90
CA GLY A 169 0.91 14.01 -11.58
C GLY A 169 2.35 13.74 -11.13
N PRO A 170 3.16 13.01 -11.92
CA PRO A 170 4.43 12.41 -11.46
C PRO A 170 5.50 13.37 -10.95
N ASN A 171 5.44 14.65 -11.37
CA ASN A 171 6.35 15.70 -10.92
C ASN A 171 5.60 16.82 -10.17
N GLY A 172 4.38 16.55 -9.69
CA GLY A 172 3.54 17.54 -9.01
C GLY A 172 4.18 18.16 -7.77
N TYR A 173 5.07 17.43 -7.08
CA TYR A 173 5.89 17.93 -5.98
C TYR A 173 6.83 19.10 -6.36
N GLN A 174 7.07 19.34 -7.66
CA GLN A 174 7.88 20.47 -8.13
C GLN A 174 7.02 21.68 -8.50
N SER A 175 5.73 21.46 -8.80
CA SER A 175 4.84 22.51 -9.28
C SER A 175 4.40 23.44 -8.15
N VAL A 176 4.45 24.75 -8.38
CA VAL A 176 3.89 25.74 -7.43
C VAL A 176 2.38 25.62 -7.32
N LYS A 177 1.69 25.18 -8.40
CA LYS A 177 0.23 25.07 -8.44
C LYS A 177 -0.32 24.06 -7.43
N THR A 178 0.46 23.03 -7.09
CA THR A 178 0.04 21.97 -6.15
C THR A 178 0.18 22.40 -4.68
N LYS A 179 0.83 23.54 -4.39
CA LYS A 179 0.99 24.03 -3.00
C LYS A 179 -0.35 24.38 -2.35
N ASN A 180 -1.26 25.02 -3.11
CA ASN A 180 -2.59 25.36 -2.61
C ASN A 180 -3.39 24.09 -2.29
N HIS A 181 -3.21 23.03 -3.08
CA HIS A 181 -3.87 21.75 -2.83
C HIS A 181 -3.33 21.09 -1.55
N TRP A 182 -2.02 21.15 -1.31
CA TRP A 182 -1.43 20.72 -0.04
C TRP A 182 -1.95 21.54 1.16
N GLN A 183 -2.11 22.86 1.04
CA GLN A 183 -2.66 23.68 2.12
C GLN A 183 -4.05 23.19 2.56
N LYS A 184 -4.94 22.89 1.59
CA LYS A 184 -6.25 22.30 1.89
C LYS A 184 -6.14 20.93 2.57
N ALA A 185 -5.26 20.06 2.08
CA ALA A 185 -5.03 18.75 2.69
C ALA A 185 -4.52 18.89 4.14
N LYS A 186 -3.66 19.87 4.40
CA LYS A 186 -3.12 20.14 5.73
C LYS A 186 -4.22 20.54 6.72
N GLU A 187 -5.21 21.31 6.29
CA GLU A 187 -6.35 21.74 7.13
C GLU A 187 -7.28 20.59 7.57
N VAL A 188 -7.28 19.47 6.84
CA VAL A 188 -8.11 18.30 7.19
C VAL A 188 -7.32 17.23 7.95
N ILE A 189 -5.99 17.30 7.90
CA ILE A 189 -5.08 16.37 8.62
C ILE A 189 -4.79 16.85 10.05
N PHE A 190 -4.67 18.17 10.27
CA PHE A 190 -4.23 18.78 11.53
C PHE A 190 -5.28 19.72 12.11
#